data_AF-X1PMQ8-F1
#
_entry.id   AF-X1PMQ8-F1
#
_cell.length_a   1.000
_cell.length_b   1.000
_cell.length_c   1.000
_cell.angle_alpha   90.00
_cell.angle_beta   90.00
_cell.angle_gamma   90.00
#
_symmetry.space_group_name_H-M   'P 1'
#
loop_
_entity.id
_entity.type
_entity.pdbx_description
1 polymer ?
#
loop_
_entity_poly.entity_id
_entity_poly.type
_entity_poly.pdbx_seq_one_letter_code
_entity_poly.pdbx_strand_id
1 'polypeptide(L)' 'MIDTSGQPRSDEELQEAIDCVKEIMVKHSTILPFFTVHALLILNCLEELQTLRRMIKEARKKRLEQD' A
#
# COMPACT_ATOMS: atom_id res chain seq x y z
N MET A 1 16.31 5.43 15.03
CA MET A 1 15.04 6.15 15.25
C MET A 1 13.93 5.24 14.74
N ILE A 2 13.01 4.78 15.60
CA ILE A 2 11.88 3.95 15.17
C ILE A 2 10.87 4.90 14.54
N ASP A 3 10.59 4.74 13.24
CA ASP A 3 9.54 5.49 12.54
C ASP A 3 8.19 5.15 13.15
N THR A 4 7.55 6.15 13.75
CA THR A 4 6.23 6.06 14.41
C THR A 4 5.09 6.36 13.45
N SER A 5 5.36 6.71 12.20
CA SER A 5 4.32 7.05 11.22
C SER A 5 3.49 5.85 10.77
N GLY A 6 4.03 4.62 10.94
CA GLY A 6 3.41 3.39 10.43
C GLY A 6 3.37 3.33 8.90
N GLN A 7 4.04 4.26 8.19
CA GLN A 7 4.11 4.23 6.74
C GLN A 7 5.19 3.23 6.30
N PRO A 8 4.91 2.40 5.28
CA PRO A 8 5.92 1.51 4.72
C PRO A 8 7.08 2.33 4.15
N ARG A 9 8.31 2.04 4.55
CA ARG A 9 9.50 2.85 4.24
C ARG A 9 10.07 2.58 2.84
N SER A 10 9.70 1.45 2.24
CA SER A 10 10.07 1.07 0.88
C SER A 10 8.87 0.59 0.07
N ASP A 11 9.08 0.38 -1.24
CA ASP A 11 8.07 -0.22 -2.10
C ASP A 11 7.91 -1.72 -1.80
N GLU A 12 8.97 -2.40 -1.30
CA GLU A 12 8.86 -3.78 -0.83
C GLU A 12 7.99 -3.88 0.43
N GLU A 13 8.24 -3.03 1.44
CA GLU A 13 7.43 -3.00 2.67
C GLU A 13 5.95 -2.68 2.37
N LEU A 14 5.69 -1.84 1.36
CA LEU A 14 4.32 -1.53 0.91
C LEU A 14 3.67 -2.75 0.24
N GLN A 15 4.42 -3.50 -0.55
CA GLN A 15 3.91 -4.71 -1.19
C GLN A 15 3.63 -5.81 -0.16
N GLU A 16 4.50 -5.98 0.84
CA GLU A 16 4.29 -6.92 1.95
C GLU A 16 3.01 -6.58 2.75
N ALA A 17 2.75 -5.30 3.00
CA ALA A 17 1.53 -4.86 3.66
C ALA A 17 0.27 -5.17 2.82
N ILE A 18 0.32 -4.96 1.51
CA ILE A 18 -0.76 -5.31 0.58
C ILE A 18 -1.04 -6.83 0.61
N ASP A 19 0.02 -7.64 0.56
CA ASP A 19 -0.10 -9.10 0.52
C ASP A 19 -0.65 -9.66 1.84
N CYS A 20 -0.23 -9.09 2.98
CA CYS A 20 -0.76 -9.42 4.29
C CYS A 20 -2.27 -9.17 4.40
N VAL A 21 -2.75 -8.02 3.91
CA VAL A 21 -4.20 -7.70 3.91
C VAL A 21 -4.97 -8.68 3.03
N LYS A 22 -4.43 -9.02 1.85
CA LYS A 22 -5.03 -10.02 0.95
C LYS A 22 -5.12 -11.40 1.60
N GLU A 23 -4.08 -11.83 2.30
CA GLU A 23 -4.05 -13.13 2.99
C GLU A 23 -5.10 -13.21 4.11
N ILE A 24 -5.23 -12.15 4.91
CA ILE A 24 -6.24 -12.04 5.98
C ILE A 24 -7.65 -12.15 5.40
N MET A 25 -7.91 -11.46 4.28
CA MET A 25 -9.20 -11.50 3.60
C MET A 25 -9.59 -12.91 3.15
N VAL A 26 -8.63 -13.71 2.66
CA VAL A 26 -8.86 -15.10 2.23
C VAL A 26 -9.09 -16.02 3.44
N LYS A 27 -8.24 -15.92 4.47
CA LYS A 27 -8.29 -16.81 5.65
C LYS A 27 -9.53 -16.62 6.53
N HIS A 28 -10.11 -15.41 6.54
CA HIS A 28 -11.23 -15.06 7.43
C HIS A 28 -12.51 -14.68 6.67
N SER A 29 -12.69 -15.21 5.46
CA SER A 29 -13.83 -14.90 4.57
C SER A 29 -15.22 -15.14 5.20
N THR A 30 -15.31 -16.00 6.22
CA THR A 30 -16.54 -16.32 6.95
C THR A 30 -16.73 -15.54 8.24
N ILE A 31 -15.68 -14.89 8.78
CA ILE A 31 -15.69 -14.38 10.15
C ILE A 31 -16.35 -13.02 10.28
N LEU A 32 -16.29 -12.08 9.33
CA LEU A 32 -17.11 -10.85 9.42
C LEU A 32 -17.14 -10.07 8.09
N PRO A 33 -18.32 -9.87 7.48
CA PRO A 33 -18.52 -8.87 6.42
C PRO A 33 -17.99 -7.49 6.81
N PHE A 34 -18.06 -7.14 8.10
CA PHE A 34 -17.52 -5.90 8.67
C PHE A 34 -16.00 -5.79 8.52
N PHE A 35 -15.26 -6.86 8.83
CA PHE A 35 -13.79 -6.89 8.68
C PHE A 35 -13.38 -6.89 7.20
N THR A 36 -14.18 -7.51 6.33
CA THR A 36 -13.93 -7.53 4.88
C THR A 36 -14.03 -6.13 4.29
N VAL A 37 -15.04 -5.34 4.70
CA VAL A 37 -15.18 -3.93 4.25
C VAL A 37 -14.00 -3.08 4.72
N HIS A 38 -13.56 -3.21 5.98
CA HIS A 38 -12.40 -2.48 6.47
C HIS A 38 -11.09 -2.91 5.79
N ALA A 39 -10.90 -4.21 5.56
CA ALA A 39 -9.73 -4.72 4.85
C ALA A 39 -9.69 -4.23 3.39
N LEU A 40 -10.84 -4.17 2.69
CA LEU A 40 -10.94 -3.59 1.35
C LEU A 40 -10.58 -2.10 1.33
N LEU A 41 -11.06 -1.33 2.32
CA LEU A 41 -10.70 0.09 2.44
C LEU A 41 -9.19 0.27 2.64
N ILE A 42 -8.60 -0.52 3.55
CA ILE A 42 -7.15 -0.49 3.79
C ILE A 42 -6.38 -0.86 2.53
N LEU A 43 -6.80 -1.92 1.82
CA LEU A 43 -6.17 -2.36 0.58
C LEU A 43 -6.20 -1.25 -0.48
N ASN A 44 -7.37 -0.62 -0.70
CA ASN A 44 -7.50 0.47 -1.66
C ASN A 44 -6.55 1.63 -1.31
N CYS A 45 -6.47 2.02 -0.04
CA CYS A 45 -5.55 3.07 0.39
C CYS A 45 -4.08 2.71 0.13
N LEU A 46 -3.68 1.45 0.34
CA LEU A 46 -2.32 1.00 0.08
C LEU A 46 -2.00 0.98 -1.43
N GLU A 47 -2.95 0.55 -2.26
CA GLU A 47 -2.81 0.54 -3.73
C GLU A 47 -2.75 1.98 -4.31
N GLU A 48 -3.56 2.90 -3.78
CA GLU A 48 -3.48 4.33 -4.11
C GLU A 48 -2.11 4.92 -3.73
N LEU A 49 -1.60 4.62 -2.53
CA LEU A 49 -0.28 5.06 -2.10
C LEU A 49 0.82 4.51 -3.03
N GLN A 50 0.73 3.25 -3.44
CA GLN A 50 1.67 2.65 -4.38
C GLN A 50 1.65 3.38 -5.73
N THR A 51 0.46 3.74 -6.21
CA THR A 51 0.28 4.50 -7.45
C THR A 51 0.90 5.89 -7.36
N LEU A 52 0.63 6.62 -6.26
CA LEU A 52 1.21 7.95 -6.02
C LEU A 52 2.74 7.91 -5.97
N ARG A 53 3.33 6.88 -5.33
CA ARG A 53 4.79 6.69 -5.31
C ARG A 53 5.38 6.51 -6.71
N ARG A 54 4.74 5.72 -7.57
CA ARG A 54 5.16 5.54 -8.96
C ARG A 54 5.09 6.86 -9.73
N MET A 55 3.99 7.59 -9.62
CA MET A 55 3.82 8.89 -10.29
C MET A 55 4.90 9.90 -9.86
N ILE A 56 5.25 9.95 -8.57
CA ILE A 56 6.32 10.83 -8.08
C ILE A 56 7.69 10.41 -8.64
N LYS A 57 8.00 9.10 -8.67
CA LYS A 57 9.23 8.59 -9.28
C LYS A 57 9.32 8.97 -10.76
N GLU A 58 8.24 8.79 -11.52
CA GLU A 58 8.18 9.15 -12.94
C GLU A 58 8.33 10.65 -13.16
N ALA A 59 7.67 11.49 -12.36
CA ALA A 59 7.79 12.94 -12.44
C ALA A 59 9.22 13.41 -12.15
N ARG A 60 9.89 12.80 -11.16
CA ARG A 60 11.31 13.08 -10.86
C ARG A 60 12.22 12.67 -12.02
N LYS A 61 11.99 11.49 -12.61
CA LYS A 61 12.75 11.01 -13.77
C LYS A 61 12.61 11.96 -14.97
N LYS A 62 11.38 12.37 -15.30
CA LYS A 62 11.12 13.32 -16.40
C LYS A 62 11.83 14.65 -16.22
N ARG A 63 11.94 15.16 -14.98
CA ARG A 63 12.70 16.39 -14.70
C ARG A 63 14.20 16.21 -14.99
N LEU A 64 14.78 15.09 -14.56
CA LEU A 64 16.20 14.79 -14.78
C LEU A 64 16.55 14.56 -16.27
N GLU A 65 15.58 14.16 -17.10
CA GLU A 65 15.76 14.00 -18.55
C GLU A 65 15.61 15.33 -19.33
N GLN A 66 15.13 16.39 -18.68
CA GLN A 66 14.94 17.73 -19.26
C GLN A 66 16.09 18.70 -18.96
N ASP A 67 16.97 18.35 -18.01
CA ASP A 67 18.20 19.07 -17.64
C ASP A 67 19.42 18.47 -18.37
#